data_AF-A0A4Y8CC18-F1
#
_entry.id   AF-A0A4Y8CC18-F1
#
_cell.length_a   1.000
_cell.length_b   1.000
_cell.length_c   1.000
_cell.angle_alpha   90.00
_cell.angle_beta   90.00
_cell.angle_gamma   90.00
#
_symmetry.space_group_name_H-M   'P 1'
#
loop_
_entity.id
_entity.type
_entity.pdbx_description
1 polymer ?
#
loop_
_entity_poly.entity_id
_entity_poly.type
_entity_poly.pdbx_seq_one_letter_code
_entity_poly.pdbx_strand_id
1 'polypeptide(L)'
;ISELLGKTNQFIANYTRLNQEKVAQHMQKELIVSVSMSDKLSDSGIIAIFVFSCKEGNLFIDDLCISCRALGRKLETRMFFKAFELALHFFDLKNNNARLYYQKGERNMPFLSFLEQISKEFEKNSALIPFQNLNFKGLIIHEN
;
A
#
# COMPACT_ATOMS: atom_id res chain seq x y z
N ILE A 1 -4.84 -12.35 5.20
CA ILE A 1 -4.44 -11.05 5.80
C ILE A 1 -3.50 -11.28 6.99
N SER A 2 -3.95 -11.98 8.04
CA SER A 2 -3.14 -12.29 9.25
C SER A 2 -1.78 -12.98 8.94
N GLU A 3 -1.76 -13.91 7.98
CA GLU A 3 -0.55 -14.68 7.66
C GLU A 3 0.57 -13.87 6.98
N LEU A 4 0.21 -12.84 6.19
CA LEU A 4 1.18 -11.97 5.52
C LEU A 4 1.83 -10.99 6.52
N LEU A 5 1.03 -10.44 7.43
CA LEU A 5 1.47 -9.54 8.49
C LEU A 5 2.43 -10.22 9.48
N GLY A 6 2.33 -11.55 9.65
CA GLY A 6 3.23 -12.34 10.47
C GLY A 6 4.55 -12.74 9.80
N LYS A 7 4.63 -12.72 8.46
CA LYS A 7 5.77 -13.23 7.68
C LYS A 7 6.56 -12.16 6.91
N THR A 8 6.01 -10.96 6.72
CA THR A 8 6.70 -9.85 6.05
C THR A 8 7.53 -9.06 7.06
N ASN A 9 8.86 -9.03 6.87
CA ASN A 9 9.80 -8.40 7.81
C ASN A 9 10.63 -7.25 7.21
N GLN A 10 10.45 -6.91 5.93
CA GLN A 10 11.36 -5.97 5.23
C GLN A 10 10.70 -4.85 4.43
N PHE A 11 9.44 -5.00 3.97
CA PHE A 11 8.74 -3.94 3.22
C PHE A 11 7.43 -3.59 3.91
N ILE A 12 7.55 -2.77 4.96
CA ILE A 12 6.43 -2.29 5.76
C ILE A 12 6.62 -0.78 6.03
N ALA A 13 5.58 0.02 5.85
CA ALA A 13 5.66 1.46 6.15
C ALA A 13 5.69 1.70 7.67
N ASN A 14 4.85 0.99 8.43
CA ASN A 14 4.85 1.05 9.89
C ASN A 14 5.00 -0.36 10.50
N TYR A 15 5.61 -0.48 11.68
CA TYR A 15 5.71 -1.78 12.38
C TYR A 15 4.36 -2.24 12.99
N THR A 16 3.25 -1.67 12.54
CA THR A 16 1.92 -1.95 13.04
C THR A 16 1.53 -3.35 12.60
N ARG A 17 1.63 -4.32 13.51
CA ARG A 17 0.84 -5.55 13.38
C ARG A 17 -0.62 -5.13 13.39
N LEU A 18 -1.22 -5.04 12.20
CA LEU A 18 -2.67 -4.91 12.02
C LEU A 18 -3.31 -6.15 12.66
N ASN A 19 -3.59 -6.07 13.96
CA ASN A 19 -4.35 -7.09 14.65
C ASN A 19 -5.74 -7.11 14.02
N GLN A 20 -6.25 -8.30 13.67
CA GLN A 20 -7.51 -8.44 12.93
C GLN A 20 -8.69 -7.74 13.63
N GLU A 21 -8.59 -7.54 14.95
CA GLU A 21 -9.56 -6.80 15.77
C GLU A 21 -9.60 -5.29 15.48
N LYS A 22 -8.48 -4.66 15.08
CA LYS A 22 -8.47 -3.23 14.70
C LYS A 22 -9.14 -2.99 13.35
N VAL A 23 -9.01 -3.94 12.43
CA VAL A 23 -9.62 -3.85 11.09
C VAL A 23 -11.15 -3.75 11.17
N ALA A 24 -11.79 -4.45 12.11
CA ALA A 24 -13.24 -4.45 12.24
C ALA A 24 -13.83 -3.15 12.83
N GLN A 25 -13.07 -2.43 13.67
CA GLN A 25 -13.55 -1.19 14.30
C GLN A 25 -13.37 0.07 13.42
N HIS A 26 -12.53 -0.01 12.39
CA HIS A 26 -12.14 1.14 11.57
C HIS A 26 -12.82 1.22 10.19
N MET A 27 -13.62 0.22 9.81
CA MET A 27 -14.26 0.09 8.48
C MET A 27 -15.12 1.28 8.01
N GLN A 28 -15.51 2.22 8.88
CA GLN A 28 -16.29 3.38 8.43
C GLN A 28 -15.45 4.58 7.93
N LYS A 29 -14.11 4.55 8.11
CA LYS A 29 -13.22 5.65 7.66
C LYS A 29 -11.96 5.19 6.93
N GLU A 30 -11.74 3.88 6.87
CA GLU A 30 -10.55 3.27 6.28
C GLU A 30 -10.92 2.33 5.14
N LEU A 31 -10.13 2.37 4.07
CA LEU A 31 -10.16 1.42 2.97
C LEU A 31 -8.92 0.53 3.04
N ILE A 32 -9.12 -0.78 3.00
CA ILE A 32 -8.03 -1.75 2.91
C ILE A 32 -8.04 -2.37 1.52
N VAL A 33 -6.96 -2.18 0.77
CA VAL A 33 -6.75 -2.81 -0.53
C VAL A 33 -5.75 -3.95 -0.36
N SER A 34 -6.16 -5.17 -0.70
CA SER A 34 -5.27 -6.33 -0.72
C SER A 34 -4.98 -6.77 -2.16
N VAL A 35 -3.74 -7.14 -2.44
CA VAL A 35 -3.33 -7.68 -3.74
C VAL A 35 -2.89 -9.11 -3.57
N SER A 36 -3.44 -10.01 -4.38
CA SER A 36 -3.04 -11.42 -4.46
C SER A 36 -2.37 -11.74 -5.78
N MET A 37 -1.50 -12.74 -5.77
CA MET A 37 -0.84 -13.25 -6.97
C MET A 37 -0.95 -14.76 -7.03
N SER A 38 -1.38 -15.27 -8.18
CA SER A 38 -1.39 -16.69 -8.49
C SER A 38 -0.70 -16.90 -9.83
N ASP A 39 0.14 -17.93 -9.91
CA ASP A 39 0.72 -18.40 -11.16
C ASP A 39 0.36 -19.88 -11.40
N LYS A 40 0.69 -20.39 -12.60
CA LYS A 40 0.34 -21.77 -12.99
C LYS A 40 0.99 -22.85 -12.10
N LEU A 41 2.03 -22.51 -11.34
CA LEU A 41 2.81 -23.45 -10.53
C LEU A 41 2.50 -23.31 -9.03
N SER A 42 2.04 -22.14 -8.59
CA SER A 42 1.80 -21.83 -7.19
C SER A 42 0.80 -20.68 -7.00
N ASP A 43 -0.11 -20.85 -6.04
CA ASP A 43 -0.88 -19.75 -5.48
C ASP A 43 -0.02 -19.07 -4.38
N SER A 44 0.39 -17.82 -4.61
CA SER A 44 1.17 -17.07 -3.63
C SER A 44 0.29 -16.38 -2.58
N GLY A 45 -1.04 -16.42 -2.75
CA GLY A 45 -2.00 -15.75 -1.88
C GLY A 45 -1.83 -14.23 -1.90
N ILE A 46 -2.17 -13.57 -0.79
CA ILE A 46 -2.01 -12.11 -0.63
C ILE A 46 -0.51 -11.77 -0.59
N ILE A 47 -0.09 -10.91 -1.51
CA ILE A 47 1.28 -10.42 -1.65
C ILE A 47 1.45 -8.94 -1.28
N ALA A 48 0.37 -8.16 -1.18
CA ALA A 48 0.43 -6.80 -0.68
C ALA A 48 -0.86 -6.39 0.04
N ILE A 49 -0.75 -5.45 0.98
CA ILE A 49 -1.85 -4.79 1.67
C ILE A 49 -1.52 -3.29 1.71
N PHE A 50 -2.51 -2.45 1.43
CA PHE A 50 -2.46 -1.00 1.57
C PHE A 50 -3.64 -0.54 2.41
N VAL A 51 -3.40 0.34 3.37
CA VAL A 51 -4.43 0.91 4.25
C VAL A 51 -4.50 2.40 3.98
N PHE A 52 -5.69 2.86 3.63
CA PHE A 52 -5.97 4.25 3.34
C PHE A 52 -7.04 4.79 4.27
N SER A 53 -6.98 6.07 4.57
CA SER A 53 -8.07 6.80 5.22
C SER A 53 -8.33 8.13 4.51
N CYS A 54 -9.55 8.65 4.69
CA CYS A 54 -9.92 9.98 4.24
C CYS A 54 -10.25 10.87 5.43
N LYS A 55 -9.61 12.04 5.49
CA LYS A 55 -9.91 13.06 6.50
C LYS A 55 -9.94 14.44 5.86
N GLU A 56 -11.03 15.17 6.08
CA GLU A 56 -11.23 16.55 5.57
C GLU A 56 -11.00 16.63 4.05
N GLY A 57 -11.45 15.61 3.31
CA GLY A 57 -11.28 15.53 1.87
C GLY A 57 -9.84 15.26 1.41
N ASN A 58 -8.94 14.84 2.30
CA ASN A 58 -7.55 14.47 1.97
C ASN A 58 -7.34 12.96 2.15
N LEU A 59 -6.54 12.36 1.25
CA LEU A 59 -6.19 10.95 1.30
C LEU A 59 -4.92 10.73 2.12
N PHE A 60 -4.95 9.73 2.99
CA PHE A 60 -3.83 9.30 3.80
C PHE A 60 -3.52 7.83 3.51
N ILE A 61 -2.24 7.50 3.49
CA ILE A 61 -1.73 6.13 3.40
C ILE A 61 -1.16 5.81 4.78
N ASP A 62 -1.98 5.15 5.59
CA ASP A 62 -1.70 4.90 7.00
C ASP A 62 -0.75 3.74 7.21
N ASP A 63 -0.83 2.72 6.34
CA ASP A 63 0.12 1.63 6.35
C ASP A 63 0.18 0.92 4.99
N LEU A 64 1.28 0.23 4.75
CA LEU A 64 1.40 -0.71 3.64
C LEU A 64 2.39 -1.81 3.96
N CYS A 65 2.16 -2.96 3.35
CA CYS A 65 2.97 -4.14 3.50
C CYS A 65 3.07 -4.86 2.15
N ILE A 66 4.29 -5.14 1.70
CA ILE A 66 4.52 -5.88 0.44
C ILE A 66 5.40 -7.10 0.73
N SER A 67 4.96 -8.27 0.29
CA SER A 67 5.72 -9.51 0.39
C SER A 67 6.98 -9.46 -0.46
N CYS A 68 8.08 -10.04 0.03
CA CYS A 68 9.31 -10.21 -0.73
C CYS A 68 9.13 -10.97 -2.06
N ARG A 69 8.06 -11.77 -2.20
CA ARG A 69 7.70 -12.47 -3.45
C ARG A 69 7.28 -11.53 -4.60
N ALA A 70 6.94 -10.27 -4.27
CA ALA A 70 6.60 -9.24 -5.23
C ALA A 70 7.77 -8.27 -5.49
N LEU A 71 8.78 -8.24 -4.63
CA LEU A 71 9.92 -7.32 -4.71
C LEU A 71 10.87 -7.71 -5.86
N GLY A 72 11.37 -6.72 -6.60
CA GLY A 72 12.32 -6.90 -7.69
C GLY A 72 11.69 -7.16 -9.07
N ARG A 73 10.37 -7.35 -9.14
CA ARG A 73 9.62 -7.45 -10.40
C ARG A 73 8.99 -6.13 -10.86
N LYS A 74 9.32 -5.01 -10.18
CA LYS A 74 8.70 -3.68 -10.37
C LYS A 74 7.17 -3.72 -10.21
N LEU A 75 6.68 -4.66 -9.40
CA LEU A 75 5.25 -4.80 -9.12
C LEU A 75 4.83 -3.84 -8.01
N GLU A 76 5.73 -3.50 -7.09
CA GLU A 76 5.48 -2.60 -5.97
C GLU A 76 4.85 -1.27 -6.40
N THR A 77 5.43 -0.59 -7.39
CA THR A 77 4.94 0.68 -7.93
C THR A 77 3.56 0.53 -8.56
N ARG A 78 3.35 -0.54 -9.35
CA ARG A 78 2.07 -0.79 -10.03
C ARG A 78 0.96 -1.10 -9.03
N MET A 79 1.22 -1.99 -8.08
CA MET A 79 0.28 -2.36 -7.02
C MET A 79 -0.08 -1.13 -6.19
N PHE A 80 0.92 -0.34 -5.81
CA PHE A 80 0.72 0.87 -5.01
C PHE A 80 -0.16 1.90 -5.71
N PHE A 81 0.16 2.29 -6.95
CA PHE A 81 -0.62 3.30 -7.65
C PHE A 81 -2.01 2.81 -8.08
N LYS A 82 -2.18 1.51 -8.34
CA LYS A 82 -3.53 0.97 -8.53
C LYS A 82 -4.35 1.02 -7.24
N ALA A 83 -3.75 0.65 -6.10
CA ALA A 83 -4.42 0.76 -4.80
C ALA A 83 -4.75 2.22 -4.45
N PHE A 84 -3.88 3.16 -4.80
CA PHE A 84 -4.13 4.60 -4.66
C PHE A 84 -5.30 5.05 -5.55
N GLU A 85 -5.34 4.66 -6.83
CA GLU A 85 -6.48 4.96 -7.72
C GLU A 85 -7.81 4.45 -7.13
N LEU A 86 -7.83 3.20 -6.65
CA LEU A 86 -9.01 2.61 -6.01
C LEU A 86 -9.44 3.40 -4.76
N ALA A 87 -8.48 3.88 -3.98
CA ALA A 87 -8.76 4.70 -2.80
C ALA A 87 -9.34 6.08 -3.16
N LEU A 88 -8.82 6.72 -4.21
CA LEU A 88 -9.39 7.98 -4.72
C LEU A 88 -10.84 7.79 -5.16
N HIS A 89 -11.15 6.72 -5.89
CA HIS A 89 -12.51 6.42 -6.32
C HIS A 89 -13.43 6.08 -5.15
N PHE A 90 -12.99 5.24 -4.21
CA PHE A 90 -13.79 4.83 -3.05
C PHE A 90 -14.21 6.01 -2.17
N PHE A 91 -13.30 6.97 -1.96
CA PHE A 91 -13.58 8.16 -1.14
C PHE A 91 -14.12 9.36 -1.95
N ASP A 92 -14.40 9.20 -3.24
CA ASP A 92 -14.83 10.26 -4.17
C ASP A 92 -13.93 11.51 -4.11
N LEU A 93 -12.60 11.28 -4.10
CA LEU A 93 -11.62 12.34 -4.00
C LEU A 93 -11.10 12.74 -5.38
N LYS A 94 -11.07 14.04 -5.65
CA LYS A 94 -10.46 14.63 -6.85
C LYS A 94 -9.00 15.04 -6.62
N ASN A 95 -8.41 14.55 -5.54
CA ASN A 95 -7.05 14.90 -5.15
C ASN A 95 -6.05 14.16 -6.00
N ASN A 96 -4.93 14.82 -6.26
CA ASN A 96 -3.81 14.23 -6.96
C ASN A 96 -2.68 13.84 -6.02
N ASN A 97 -2.85 13.96 -4.70
CA ASN A 97 -1.80 13.68 -3.72
C ASN A 97 -2.37 12.91 -2.52
N ALA A 98 -1.53 12.10 -1.90
CA ALA A 98 -1.80 11.44 -0.62
C ALA A 98 -0.63 11.64 0.35
N ARG A 99 -0.92 11.73 1.64
CA ARG A 99 0.13 11.75 2.67
C ARG A 99 0.38 10.34 3.18
N LEU A 100 1.61 9.87 3.04
CA LEU A 100 2.05 8.55 3.52
C LEU A 100 2.77 8.68 4.85
N TYR A 101 2.31 7.95 5.87
CA TYR A 101 2.98 7.88 7.18
C TYR A 101 3.90 6.66 7.25
N TYR A 102 5.10 6.85 7.79
CA TYR A 102 6.07 5.76 7.91
C TYR A 102 7.01 5.94 9.10
N GLN A 103 7.55 4.83 9.59
CA GLN A 103 8.61 4.81 10.59
C GLN A 103 9.94 4.40 9.95
N LYS A 104 10.97 5.25 10.06
CA LYS A 104 12.32 4.88 9.62
C LYS A 104 12.91 3.83 10.57
N GLY A 105 13.46 2.75 10.02
CA GLY A 105 14.26 1.79 10.78
C GLY A 105 15.17 0.98 9.87
N GLU A 106 16.19 0.33 10.43
CA GLU A 106 17.20 -0.39 9.63
C GLU A 106 16.61 -1.55 8.81
N ARG A 107 15.44 -2.07 9.22
CA ARG A 107 14.79 -3.22 8.60
C ARG A 107 13.87 -2.88 7.43
N ASN A 108 13.48 -1.62 7.23
CA ASN A 108 12.58 -1.23 6.14
C ASN A 108 13.28 -0.51 4.97
N MET A 109 14.58 -0.76 4.78
CA MET A 109 15.37 -0.19 3.69
C MET A 109 14.75 -0.36 2.29
N PRO A 110 14.16 -1.53 1.92
CA PRO A 110 13.47 -1.67 0.64
C PRO A 110 12.27 -0.72 0.49
N PHE A 111 11.50 -0.51 1.56
CA PHE A 111 10.40 0.44 1.57
C PHE A 111 10.91 1.89 1.45
N LEU A 112 11.97 2.25 2.18
CA LEU A 112 12.55 3.60 2.09
C LEU A 112 13.08 3.89 0.67
N SER A 113 13.74 2.92 0.05
CA SER A 113 14.22 3.02 -1.34
C SER A 113 13.06 3.20 -2.33
N PHE A 114 11.93 2.51 -2.09
CA PHE A 114 10.71 2.70 -2.87
C PHE A 114 10.10 4.08 -2.64
N LEU A 115 10.05 4.54 -1.40
CA LEU A 115 9.49 5.86 -1.03
C LEU A 115 10.24 7.00 -1.73
N GLU A 116 11.57 6.90 -1.81
CA GLU A 116 12.43 7.82 -2.56
C GLU A 116 12.14 7.86 -4.07
N GLN A 117 11.58 6.79 -4.64
CA GLN A 117 11.20 6.76 -6.06
C GLN A 117 9.84 7.42 -6.31
N ILE A 118 8.92 7.35 -5.36
CA ILE A 118 7.53 7.81 -5.53
C ILE A 118 7.26 9.18 -4.90
N SER A 119 8.17 9.70 -4.08
CA SER A 119 8.06 11.02 -3.44
C SER A 119 9.30 11.88 -3.65
N LYS A 120 9.09 13.19 -3.72
CA LYS A 120 10.16 14.21 -3.63
C LYS A 120 10.04 15.09 -2.38
N GLU A 121 8.94 14.95 -1.64
CA GLU A 121 8.59 15.80 -0.51
C GLU A 121 8.50 14.95 0.75
N PHE A 122 9.45 15.18 1.65
CA PHE A 122 9.62 14.40 2.88
C PHE A 122 9.50 15.30 4.10
N GLU A 123 8.78 14.81 5.10
CA GLU A 123 8.73 15.32 6.45
C GLU A 123 9.34 14.27 7.41
N LYS A 124 9.42 14.58 8.71
CA LYS A 124 10.11 13.73 9.70
C LYS A 124 9.67 12.26 9.66
N ASN A 125 8.37 12.01 9.56
CA ASN A 125 7.74 10.67 9.54
C ASN A 125 6.60 10.58 8.50
N SER A 126 6.61 11.46 7.49
CA SER A 126 5.59 11.45 6.44
C SER A 126 6.17 11.89 5.11
N ALA A 127 5.52 11.53 4.01
CA ALA A 127 5.89 11.96 2.67
C ALA A 127 4.63 12.29 1.86
N LEU A 128 4.71 13.32 1.01
CA LEU A 128 3.63 13.64 0.08
C LEU A 128 3.83 12.85 -1.22
N ILE A 129 2.85 12.02 -1.56
CA ILE A 129 2.90 11.15 -2.73
C ILE A 129 1.97 11.71 -3.81
N PRO A 130 2.51 12.26 -4.91
CA PRO A 130 1.69 12.59 -6.06
C PRO A 130 1.19 11.32 -6.74
N PHE A 131 -0.09 11.32 -7.10
CA PHE A 131 -0.72 10.27 -7.88
C PHE A 131 -0.09 10.21 -9.26
N GLN A 132 0.26 8.99 -9.68
CA GLN A 132 0.80 8.71 -11.00
C GLN A 132 -0.15 7.74 -11.70
N ASN A 133 -0.74 8.19 -12.81
CA ASN A 133 -1.52 7.31 -13.64
C ASN A 133 -0.58 6.38 -14.42
N LEU A 134 -0.50 5.12 -14.00
CA LEU A 134 0.36 4.12 -14.63
C LEU A 134 -0.41 3.30 -15.67
N ASN A 135 0.26 2.94 -16.75
CA ASN A 135 -0.31 2.03 -17.74
C ASN A 135 -0.28 0.59 -17.20
N PHE A 136 -1.46 0.03 -16.94
CA PHE A 136 -1.63 -1.35 -16.46
C PHE A 136 -1.78 -2.39 -17.58
N LYS A 137 -1.48 -2.06 -18.84
CA LYS A 137 -1.57 -3.00 -19.98
C LYS A 137 -0.86 -4.31 -19.67
N GLY A 138 -1.59 -5.42 -19.84
CA GLY A 138 -1.13 -6.78 -19.56
C GLY A 138 -1.46 -7.29 -18.16
N LEU A 139 -2.09 -6.48 -17.30
CA LEU A 139 -2.63 -6.91 -16.01
C LEU A 139 -4.14 -7.11 -16.12
N ILE A 140 -4.64 -8.18 -15.50
CA ILE A 140 -6.07 -8.40 -15.29
C ILE A 140 -6.35 -7.95 -13.86
N ILE A 141 -7.26 -6.99 -13.71
CA ILE A 141 -7.64 -6.43 -12.40
C ILE A 141 -9.09 -6.84 -12.15
N HIS A 142 -9.32 -7.50 -11.03
CA HIS A 142 -10.65 -7.82 -10.54
C HIS A 142 -10.92 -6.96 -9.31
N GLU A 143 -12.00 -6.19 -9.36
CA GLU A 143 -12.53 -5.42 -8.24
C GLU A 143 -13.73 -6.22 -7.70
N ASN A 144 -13.70 -6.59 -6.42
CA ASN A 144 -14.75 -7.37 -5.75
C ASN A 144 -15.54 -6.50 -4.77
#